data_AF-A0A242MIJ5-F1
#
_entry.id   AF-A0A242MIJ5-F1
#
_cell.length_a   1.000
_cell.length_b   1.000
_cell.length_c   1.000
_cell.angle_alpha   90.00
_cell.angle_beta   90.00
_cell.angle_gamma   90.00
#
_symmetry.space_group_name_H-M   'P 1'
#
loop_
_entity.id
_entity.type
_entity.pdbx_description
1 polymer ?
#
loop_
_entity_poly.entity_id
_entity_poly.type
_entity_poly.pdbx_seq_one_letter_code
_entity_poly.pdbx_strand_id
1 'polypeptide(L)' 'MFQHRRAYCTNGSHPKTAAALRIAASTTVKFTAGRLFKDAINQ' A
#
# COMPACT_ATOMS: atom_id res chain seq x y z
N MET A 1 -10.85 4.74 -8.86
CA MET A 1 -10.32 6.07 -8.46
C MET A 1 -8.97 5.87 -7.78
N PHE A 2 -7.97 6.67 -8.15
CA PHE A 2 -6.66 6.68 -7.48
C PHE A 2 -6.63 7.77 -6.41
N GLN A 3 -6.06 7.46 -5.25
CA GLN A 3 -5.93 8.36 -4.11
C GLN A 3 -4.53 8.26 -3.52
N HIS A 4 -4.01 9.33 -2.91
CA HIS A 4 -2.77 9.24 -2.14
C HIS A 4 -3.07 8.68 -0.74
N ARG A 5 -2.31 7.65 -0.33
CA ARG A 5 -2.29 7.12 1.04
C ARG A 5 -0.93 7.42 1.65
N ARG A 6 -0.93 8.05 2.83
CA ARG A 6 0.29 8.26 3.62
C ARG A 6 0.61 7.00 4.41
N ALA A 7 1.82 6.47 4.22
CA ALA A 7 2.42 5.49 5.11
C ALA A 7 3.15 6.24 6.24
N TYR A 8 2.97 5.77 7.47
CA TYR A 8 3.65 6.33 8.64
C TYR A 8 5.06 5.76 8.76
N CYS A 9 5.95 6.50 9.42
CA CYS A 9 7.28 5.98 9.73
C CYS A 9 7.17 4.79 10.68
N THR A 10 7.95 3.75 10.42
CA THR A 10 7.96 2.52 11.22
C THR A 10 9.37 1.95 11.29
N ASN A 11 9.63 1.15 12.33
CA ASN A 11 10.82 0.32 12.39
C ASN A 11 10.41 -1.09 11.97
N GLY A 12 10.85 -1.51 10.78
CA GLY A 12 10.58 -2.83 10.21
C GLY A 12 11.83 -3.70 10.17
N SER A 13 11.71 -4.91 9.65
CA SER A 13 12.81 -5.87 9.50
C SER A 13 13.00 -6.30 8.05
N HIS A 14 14.25 -6.48 7.62
CA HIS A 14 14.54 -6.98 6.28
C HIS A 14 14.10 -8.45 6.13
N PRO A 15 13.27 -8.82 5.15
CA PRO A 15 12.68 -10.17 5.08
C PRO A 15 13.72 -11.27 4.85
N LYS A 16 14.87 -10.98 4.24
CA LYS A 16 15.93 -11.97 3.97
C LYS A 16 16.91 -12.16 5.12
N THR A 17 17.09 -11.15 5.98
CA THR A 17 18.21 -11.09 6.95
C THR A 17 17.78 -10.76 8.37
N ALA A 18 16.50 -10.43 8.58
CA ALA A 18 15.94 -9.98 9.86
C ALA A 18 16.61 -8.72 10.47
N ALA A 19 17.55 -8.08 9.77
CA ALA A 19 18.17 -6.84 10.22
C ALA A 19 17.13 -5.73 10.39
N ALA A 20 17.25 -4.94 11.45
CA ALA A 20 16.36 -3.82 11.71
C ALA A 20 16.56 -2.70 10.68
N LEU A 21 15.45 -2.16 10.16
CA LEU A 21 15.43 -1.10 9.17
C LEU A 21 14.48 0.01 9.64
N ARG A 22 14.99 1.25 9.62
CA ARG A 22 14.15 2.43 9.85
C ARG A 22 13.51 2.85 8.52
N ILE A 23 12.18 2.78 8.46
CA ILE A 23 11.40 3.07 7.25
C ILE A 23 10.81 4.48 7.41
N ALA A 24 11.22 5.39 6.53
CA ALA A 24 10.72 6.75 6.51
C ALA A 24 9.25 6.79 6.06
N ALA A 25 8.52 7.82 6.51
CA ALA A 25 7.17 8.07 6.03
C ALA A 25 7.20 8.41 4.54
N SER A 26 6.24 7.88 3.79
CA SER A 26 6.15 8.11 2.35
C SER A 26 4.69 8.12 1.90
N THR A 27 4.44 8.68 0.71
CA THR A 27 3.13 8.68 0.08
C THR A 27 3.09 7.62 -1.01
N THR A 28 2.11 6.73 -0.93
CA THR A 28 1.85 5.70 -1.94
C THR A 28 0.50 5.95 -2.59
N VAL A 29 0.32 5.50 -3.82
CA VAL A 29 -0.98 5.53 -4.48
C VAL A 29 -1.83 4.33 -4.05
N LYS A 30 -3.10 4.57 -3.78
CA LYS A 30 -4.13 3.56 -3.50
C LYS A 30 -5.15 3.59 -4.63
N PHE A 31 -5.44 2.43 -5.20
CA PHE A 31 -6.56 2.26 -6.11
C PHE A 31 -7.80 1.80 -5.35
N THR A 32 -8.93 2.45 -5.60
CA THR A 32 -10.25 2.00 -5.14
C THR A 32 -11.10 1.70 -6.36
N ALA A 33 -11.45 0.41 -6.53
CA ALA A 33 -12.31 -0.05 -7.62
C ALA A 33 -13.73 0.52 -7.44
N GLY A 34 -14.26 1.07 -8.53
CA GLY A 34 -15.65 1.53 -8.61
C GLY A 34 -16.61 0.35 -8.77
N ARG A 35 -17.90 0.59 -8.52
CA ARG A 35 -18.94 -0.45 -8.59
C ARG A 35 -19.00 -1.13 -9.96
N LEU A 36 -19.08 -0.36 -11.05
CA LEU A 36 -19.14 -0.92 -12.41
C LEU A 36 -17.95 -1.84 -12.74
N PHE A 37 -16.75 -1.51 -12.25
CA PHE A 37 -15.57 -2.36 -12.45
C PHE A 37 -15.72 -3.69 -11.70
N LYS A 38 -16.20 -3.66 -10.46
CA LYS A 38 -16.42 -4.87 -9.65
C LYS A 38 -17.52 -5.75 -10.25
N ASP A 39 -18.59 -5.14 -10.75
CA ASP A 39 -19.71 -5.85 -11.34
C ASP A 39 -19.31 -6.54 -12.66
N ALA A 40 -18.43 -5.91 -13.45
CA ALA A 40 -17.94 -6.49 -14.71
C ALA A 40 -16.99 -7.69 -14.52
N ILE A 41 -16.22 -7.73 -13.42
CA ILE A 41 -15.25 -8.82 -13.17
C ILE A 41 -15.84 -10.01 -12.42
N ASN A 42 -16.97 -9.83 -11.73
CA ASN A 42 -17.62 -10.88 -10.93
C ASN A 42 -18.66 -11.67 -11.75
N GLN A 43 -18.48 -11.77 -13.07
CA GLN A 43 -19.19 -12.72 -13.93
C GLN A 43 -18.63 -14.12 -13.73
#